data_AF-A0AA38CCF2-F1
#
_entry.id   AF-A0AA38CCF2-F1
#
_cell.length_a   1.000
_cell.length_b   1.000
_cell.length_c   1.000
_cell.angle_alpha   90.00
_cell.angle_beta   90.00
_cell.angle_gamma   90.00
#
_symmetry.space_group_name_H-M   'P 1'
#
loop_
_entity.id
_entity.type
_entity.pdbx_description
1 polymer ?
#
loop_
_entity_poly.entity_id
_entity_poly.type
_entity_poly.pdbx_seq_one_letter_code
_entity_poly.pdbx_strand_id
1 'polypeptide(L)'
;LGEIENAKTHVKIAGQLPDRSDMQTVRAVEVHLINCTESRKIGDWSSVLRESNGAIMAGADSAPQFFASKSEALLKLDRVDEADGVLQAAPKIVTDTSVRFFGIVGNSYLLLVQAQVDMALGRCESAVANAEKAARMDLYNHEVTALLRKARAVADARKTGNALFKACKYFEACTAYGEGLDHDPMNAILLCNRAACRSKLGQWEKAVEDCNAALSIRPNYYKALLRRADSNAKLERWEESIWDYEAVRREVPGDIEVARALFDAQVALKRSRGEEISNLKFGGEVEVVSSNDQFREAITAPGLAVVHFSSRSSERCSQISPFVDHLCKRYPSVNFLEVGVQENLYLAKSESVSCVPTFKFYKNGSKIKEIIAPSQQALENSVKHY
;
A
#
# COMPACT_ATOMS: atom_id res chain seq x y z
N LEU A 1 4.58 24.51 24.01
CA LEU A 1 4.58 23.37 24.96
C LEU A 1 3.17 22.91 25.36
N GLY A 2 2.11 23.69 25.15
CA GLY A 2 0.75 23.23 25.52
C GLY A 2 0.45 23.28 27.03
N GLU A 3 1.37 23.81 27.84
CA GLU A 3 1.24 23.99 29.29
C GLU A 3 0.39 25.23 29.61
N ILE A 4 -0.93 25.06 29.59
CA ILE A 4 -1.91 26.17 29.66
C ILE A 4 -1.81 26.94 30.96
N GLU A 5 -1.79 26.26 32.10
CA GLU A 5 -1.78 26.92 33.42
C GLU A 5 -0.47 27.66 33.68
N ASN A 6 0.65 27.08 33.25
CA ASN A 6 1.95 27.75 33.31
C ASN A 6 1.97 28.99 32.40
N ALA A 7 1.46 28.87 31.17
CA ALA A 7 1.36 30.00 30.24
C ALA A 7 0.48 31.12 30.80
N LYS A 8 -0.71 30.80 31.35
CA LYS A 8 -1.59 31.78 32.03
C LYS A 8 -0.86 32.48 33.17
N THR A 9 -0.08 31.75 33.95
CA THR A 9 0.66 32.29 35.10
C THR A 9 1.78 33.23 34.65
N HIS A 10 2.56 32.84 33.65
CA HIS A 10 3.63 33.69 33.08
C HIS A 10 3.08 34.96 32.45
N VAL A 11 2.00 34.88 31.68
CA VAL A 11 1.36 36.06 31.07
C VAL A 11 0.81 37.02 32.13
N LYS A 12 0.34 36.52 33.27
CA LYS A 12 -0.09 37.35 34.41
C LYS A 12 1.06 38.01 35.17
N ILE A 13 2.20 37.32 35.31
CA ILE A 13 3.36 37.80 36.09
C ILE A 13 4.22 38.81 35.31
N ALA A 14 4.21 38.77 33.98
CA ALA A 14 5.07 39.58 33.12
C ALA A 14 4.93 41.12 33.26
N GLY A 15 3.98 41.63 34.06
CA GLY A 15 3.99 43.00 34.62
C GLY A 15 3.76 44.15 33.63
N GLN A 16 3.88 43.93 32.32
CA GLN A 16 3.36 44.81 31.27
C GLN A 16 1.95 44.32 30.92
N LEU A 17 1.02 45.23 30.59
CA LEU A 17 -0.32 44.91 30.10
C LEU A 17 -0.20 43.70 29.17
N PRO A 18 -0.76 42.51 29.52
CA PRO A 18 -0.58 41.32 28.71
C PRO A 18 -1.03 41.71 27.31
N ASP A 19 -0.15 41.54 26.32
CA ASP A 19 -0.55 41.80 24.94
C ASP A 19 -1.83 40.98 24.73
N ARG A 20 -2.94 41.65 24.38
CA ARG A 20 -4.25 40.99 24.32
C ARG A 20 -4.19 39.75 23.42
N SER A 21 -3.27 39.78 22.46
CA SER A 21 -2.88 38.69 21.58
C SER A 21 -2.37 37.42 22.30
N ASP A 22 -1.50 37.53 23.31
CA ASP A 22 -0.91 36.38 24.00
C ASP A 22 -1.95 35.63 24.84
N MET A 23 -2.81 36.36 25.57
CA MET A 23 -3.92 35.75 26.31
C MET A 23 -4.98 35.14 25.38
N GLN A 24 -5.20 35.72 24.20
CA GLN A 24 -6.08 35.13 23.19
C GLN A 24 -5.52 33.81 22.67
N THR A 25 -4.22 33.74 22.40
CA THR A 25 -3.51 32.53 21.98
C THR A 25 -3.62 31.42 23.04
N VAL A 26 -3.36 31.73 24.31
CA VAL A 26 -3.49 30.76 25.41
C VAL A 26 -4.92 30.24 25.53
N ARG A 27 -5.93 31.11 25.44
CA ARG A 27 -7.35 30.72 25.46
C ARG A 27 -7.73 29.86 24.26
N ALA A 28 -7.20 30.16 23.07
CA ALA A 28 -7.48 29.38 21.88
C ALA A 28 -6.97 27.93 22.01
N VAL A 29 -5.73 27.76 22.50
CA VAL A 29 -5.17 26.43 22.77
C VAL A 29 -5.98 25.69 23.84
N GLU A 30 -6.46 26.39 24.87
CA GLU A 30 -7.31 25.81 25.92
C GLU A 30 -8.64 25.29 25.42
N VAL A 31 -9.33 26.09 24.60
CA VAL A 31 -10.60 25.66 23.98
C VAL A 31 -10.38 24.40 23.15
N HIS A 32 -9.32 24.39 22.32
CA HIS A 32 -9.01 23.21 21.51
C HIS A 32 -8.65 21.98 22.35
N LEU A 33 -7.92 22.14 23.46
CA LEU A 33 -7.59 21.02 24.36
C LEU A 33 -8.84 20.41 25.00
N ILE A 34 -9.74 21.26 25.50
CA ILE A 34 -11.00 20.84 26.13
C ILE A 34 -11.85 20.09 25.09
N ASN A 35 -12.06 20.69 23.92
CA ASN A 35 -12.85 20.07 22.85
C ASN A 35 -12.23 18.74 22.39
N CYS A 36 -10.91 18.68 22.23
CA CYS A 36 -10.20 17.46 21.88
C CYS A 36 -10.46 16.34 22.91
N THR A 37 -10.39 16.68 24.20
CA THR A 37 -10.61 15.72 25.29
C THR A 37 -12.05 15.22 25.33
N GLU A 38 -13.03 16.11 25.19
CA GLU A 38 -14.45 15.73 25.17
C GLU A 38 -14.82 14.92 23.92
N SER A 39 -14.34 15.33 22.74
CA SER A 39 -14.52 14.57 21.50
C SER A 39 -13.89 13.17 21.57
N ARG A 40 -12.70 13.04 22.19
CA ARG A 40 -12.04 11.74 22.38
C ARG A 40 -12.90 10.81 23.25
N LYS A 41 -13.49 11.32 24.34
CA LYS A 41 -14.34 10.53 25.25
C LYS A 41 -15.57 9.93 24.56
N ILE A 42 -16.18 10.67 23.64
CA ILE A 42 -17.36 10.22 22.89
C ILE A 42 -17.00 9.49 21.58
N GLY A 43 -15.71 9.40 21.23
CA GLY A 43 -15.24 8.75 20.00
C GLY A 43 -15.45 9.55 18.72
N ASP A 44 -15.64 10.87 18.79
CA ASP A 44 -15.71 11.74 17.61
C ASP A 44 -14.30 12.10 17.12
N TRP A 45 -13.69 11.15 16.40
CA TRP A 45 -12.32 11.26 15.89
C TRP A 45 -12.15 12.38 14.85
N SER A 46 -13.20 12.73 14.12
CA SER A 46 -13.17 13.85 13.17
C SER A 46 -13.00 15.19 13.90
N SER A 47 -13.71 15.39 15.01
CA SER A 47 -13.51 16.55 15.86
C SER A 47 -12.15 16.50 16.55
N VAL A 48 -11.71 15.36 17.10
CA VAL A 48 -10.35 15.24 17.69
C VAL A 48 -9.27 15.67 16.69
N LEU A 49 -9.37 15.23 15.43
CA LEU A 49 -8.44 15.61 14.36
C LEU A 49 -8.46 17.12 14.10
N ARG A 50 -9.64 17.73 14.02
CA ARG A 50 -9.79 19.18 13.80
C ARG A 50 -9.22 19.99 14.97
N GLU A 51 -9.61 19.64 16.19
CA GLU A 51 -9.23 20.40 17.39
C GLU A 51 -7.75 20.25 17.72
N SER A 52 -7.17 19.05 17.59
CA SER A 52 -5.73 18.85 17.76
C SER A 52 -4.90 19.63 16.75
N ASN A 53 -5.35 19.70 15.49
CA ASN A 53 -4.72 20.53 14.47
C ASN A 53 -4.87 22.04 14.77
N GLY A 54 -6.05 22.45 15.25
CA GLY A 54 -6.32 23.82 15.70
C GLY A 54 -5.39 24.24 16.84
N ALA A 55 -5.17 23.39 17.83
CA ALA A 55 -4.25 23.65 18.94
C ALA A 55 -2.80 23.85 18.45
N ILE A 56 -2.33 23.00 17.52
CA ILE A 56 -1.00 23.11 16.91
C ILE A 56 -0.86 24.46 16.20
N MET A 57 -1.85 24.83 15.36
CA MET A 57 -1.85 26.11 14.63
C MET A 57 -1.97 27.32 15.55
N ALA A 58 -2.63 27.18 16.70
CA ALA A 58 -2.75 28.21 17.72
C ALA A 58 -1.49 28.35 18.61
N GLY A 59 -0.37 27.71 18.26
CA GLY A 59 0.92 27.89 18.95
C GLY A 59 1.32 26.76 19.91
N ALA A 60 0.62 25.62 19.89
CA ALA A 60 1.03 24.41 20.62
C ALA A 60 1.88 23.43 19.77
N ASP A 61 2.51 23.91 18.70
CA ASP A 61 3.36 23.16 17.76
C ASP A 61 4.56 22.44 18.40
N SER A 62 4.98 22.85 19.58
CA SER A 62 6.05 22.22 20.37
C SER A 62 5.55 21.17 21.38
N ALA A 63 4.26 20.81 21.36
CA ALA A 63 3.64 19.90 22.32
C ALA A 63 3.35 18.53 21.69
N PRO A 64 4.14 17.47 21.98
CA PRO A 64 3.97 16.15 21.38
C PRO A 64 2.59 15.52 21.59
N GLN A 65 1.86 15.93 22.62
CA GLN A 65 0.54 15.39 22.98
C GLN A 65 -0.50 15.71 21.91
N PHE A 66 -0.49 16.92 21.33
CA PHE A 66 -1.43 17.25 20.25
C PHE A 66 -1.11 16.49 18.97
N PHE A 67 0.16 16.20 18.69
CA PHE A 67 0.54 15.31 17.58
C PHE A 67 0.07 13.87 17.85
N ALA A 68 0.19 13.38 19.10
CA ALA A 68 -0.35 12.09 19.49
C ALA A 68 -1.88 12.04 19.31
N SER A 69 -2.63 13.04 19.78
CA SER A 69 -4.09 13.08 19.60
C SER A 69 -4.49 13.18 18.13
N LYS A 70 -3.77 13.98 17.34
CA LYS A 70 -3.95 14.04 15.88
C LYS A 70 -3.71 12.68 15.22
N SER A 71 -2.63 12.01 15.60
CA SER A 71 -2.28 10.68 15.10
C SER A 71 -3.27 9.60 15.52
N GLU A 72 -3.75 9.62 16.76
CA GLU A 72 -4.76 8.67 17.25
C GLU A 72 -6.06 8.84 16.45
N ALA A 73 -6.50 10.08 16.22
CA ALA A 73 -7.67 10.36 15.41
C ALA A 73 -7.53 9.85 13.97
N LEU A 74 -6.39 10.13 13.32
CA LEU A 74 -6.11 9.62 11.98
C LEU A 74 -6.13 8.09 11.92
N LEU A 75 -5.53 7.43 12.92
CA LEU A 75 -5.55 5.97 13.02
C LEU A 75 -6.99 5.43 13.14
N LYS A 76 -7.85 6.07 13.94
CA LYS A 76 -9.25 5.66 14.12
C LYS A 76 -10.14 5.96 12.92
N LEU A 77 -9.70 6.87 12.05
CA LEU A 77 -10.31 7.19 10.75
C LEU A 77 -9.69 6.38 9.59
N ASP A 78 -8.95 5.31 9.90
CA ASP A 78 -8.30 4.41 8.92
C ASP A 78 -7.25 5.09 8.02
N ARG A 79 -6.64 6.18 8.50
CA ARG A 79 -5.60 6.94 7.80
C ARG A 79 -4.22 6.67 8.42
N VAL A 80 -3.82 5.40 8.39
CA VAL A 80 -2.64 4.89 9.12
C VAL A 80 -1.33 5.55 8.67
N ASP A 81 -1.13 5.73 7.36
CA ASP A 81 0.12 6.33 6.83
C ASP A 81 0.27 7.79 7.25
N GLU A 82 -0.84 8.54 7.28
CA GLU A 82 -0.85 9.93 7.76
C GLU A 82 -0.62 10.00 9.26
N ALA A 83 -1.17 9.05 10.03
CA ALA A 83 -0.93 8.96 11.47
C ALA A 83 0.57 8.78 11.78
N ASP A 84 1.25 7.88 11.06
CA ASP A 84 2.70 7.68 11.19
C ASP A 84 3.49 8.93 10.80
N GLY A 85 3.12 9.58 9.68
CA GLY A 85 3.75 10.83 9.25
C GLY A 85 3.66 11.94 10.32
N VAL A 86 2.52 12.07 10.99
CA VAL A 86 2.33 13.03 12.09
C VAL A 86 3.25 12.72 13.28
N LEU A 87 3.38 11.46 13.68
CA LEU A 87 4.27 11.07 14.78
C LEU A 87 5.74 11.25 14.44
N GLN A 88 6.15 11.01 13.20
CA GLN A 88 7.52 11.22 12.75
C GLN A 88 7.90 12.71 12.72
N ALA A 89 6.95 13.58 12.38
CA ALA A 89 7.11 15.02 12.38
C ALA A 89 6.97 15.66 13.77
N ALA A 90 6.51 14.91 14.78
CA ALA A 90 6.30 15.43 16.12
C ALA A 90 7.63 15.90 16.77
N PRO A 91 7.61 16.98 17.56
CA PRO A 91 8.80 17.47 18.26
C PRO A 91 9.46 16.38 19.13
N LYS A 92 10.73 16.08 18.85
CA LYS A 92 11.50 15.08 19.61
C LYS A 92 12.15 15.74 20.82
N ILE A 93 11.47 15.69 21.95
CA ILE A 93 12.00 16.17 23.24
C ILE A 93 12.70 15.00 23.94
N VAL A 94 13.90 15.23 24.47
CA VAL A 94 14.67 14.24 25.24
C VAL A 94 13.79 13.64 26.32
N THR A 95 13.76 12.31 26.47
CA THR A 95 12.75 11.61 27.29
C THR A 95 12.69 12.11 28.73
N ASP A 96 13.83 12.35 29.38
CA ASP A 96 13.87 12.85 30.76
C ASP A 96 13.27 14.27 30.88
N THR A 97 13.63 15.14 29.94
CA THR A 97 13.07 16.47 29.78
C THR A 97 11.57 16.45 29.47
N SER A 98 11.12 15.46 28.67
CA SER A 98 9.72 15.29 28.27
C SER A 98 8.83 14.90 29.46
N VAL A 99 9.31 14.02 30.35
CA VAL A 99 8.56 13.65 31.57
C VAL A 99 8.44 14.85 32.50
N ARG A 100 9.50 15.66 32.62
CA ARG A 100 9.48 16.88 33.43
C ARG A 100 8.46 17.91 32.93
N PHE A 101 8.33 18.09 31.62
CA PHE A 101 7.42 19.10 31.07
C PHE A 101 5.97 18.63 30.98
N PHE A 102 5.73 17.37 30.64
CA PHE A 102 4.38 16.90 30.30
C PHE A 102 3.80 15.84 31.25
N GLY A 103 4.55 15.51 32.30
CA GLY A 103 4.17 14.51 33.28
C GLY A 103 4.18 13.07 32.75
N ILE A 104 3.95 12.15 33.68
CA ILE A 104 3.96 10.71 33.41
C ILE A 104 2.79 10.33 32.48
N VAL A 105 1.60 10.88 32.73
CA VAL A 105 0.36 10.58 31.97
C VAL A 105 0.45 11.07 30.52
N GLY A 106 0.98 12.28 30.27
CA GLY A 106 1.13 12.81 28.92
C GLY A 106 2.14 12.00 28.09
N ASN A 107 3.21 11.52 28.71
CA ASN A 107 4.21 10.70 28.03
C ASN A 107 3.76 9.25 27.84
N SER A 108 3.03 8.66 28.80
CA SER A 108 2.46 7.32 28.64
C SER A 108 1.46 7.29 27.50
N TYR A 109 0.65 8.34 27.35
CA TYR A 109 -0.28 8.50 26.24
C TYR A 109 0.44 8.60 24.87
N LEU A 110 1.50 9.40 24.77
CA LEU A 110 2.30 9.49 23.52
C LEU A 110 2.82 8.11 23.09
N LEU A 111 3.39 7.35 24.04
CA LEU A 111 3.92 6.01 23.79
C LEU A 111 2.81 5.02 23.44
N LEU A 112 1.64 5.14 24.06
CA LEU A 112 0.45 4.36 23.73
C LEU A 112 0.03 4.57 22.28
N VAL A 113 -0.05 5.81 21.82
CA VAL A 113 -0.43 6.11 20.41
C VAL A 113 0.64 5.61 19.45
N GLN A 114 1.93 5.79 19.76
CA GLN A 114 3.03 5.25 18.96
C GLN A 114 2.93 3.72 18.82
N ALA A 115 2.67 3.01 19.92
CA ALA A 115 2.47 1.58 19.90
C ALA A 115 1.26 1.16 19.04
N GLN A 116 0.13 1.88 19.13
CA GLN A 116 -1.05 1.60 18.30
C GLN A 116 -0.75 1.77 16.79
N VAL A 117 -0.06 2.84 16.40
CA VAL A 117 0.34 3.07 15.01
C VAL A 117 1.33 2.00 14.54
N ASP A 118 2.31 1.64 15.37
CA ASP A 118 3.26 0.57 15.07
C ASP A 118 2.55 -0.79 14.87
N MET A 119 1.53 -1.10 15.70
CA MET A 119 0.69 -2.29 15.49
C MET A 119 -0.05 -2.21 14.16
N ALA A 120 -0.65 -1.07 13.85
CA ALA A 120 -1.40 -0.84 12.63
C ALA A 120 -0.51 -0.81 11.37
N LEU A 121 0.80 -0.66 11.50
CA LEU A 121 1.77 -0.80 10.41
C LEU A 121 2.47 -2.16 10.38
N GLY A 122 2.31 -2.97 11.43
CA GLY A 122 2.96 -4.28 11.54
C GLY A 122 4.36 -4.27 12.14
N ARG A 123 4.78 -3.14 12.72
CA ARG A 123 6.06 -2.98 13.40
C ARG A 123 5.97 -3.56 14.82
N CYS A 124 5.73 -4.87 14.92
CA CYS A 124 5.40 -5.54 16.19
C CYS A 124 6.45 -5.35 17.29
N GLU A 125 7.73 -5.34 16.94
CA GLU A 125 8.82 -5.15 17.93
C GLU A 125 8.79 -3.74 18.52
N SER A 126 8.68 -2.72 17.68
CA SER A 126 8.51 -1.32 18.11
C SER A 126 7.23 -1.13 18.91
N ALA A 127 6.13 -1.75 18.48
CA ALA A 127 4.85 -1.69 19.18
C ALA A 127 4.96 -2.24 20.61
N VAL A 128 5.58 -3.42 20.78
CA VAL A 128 5.79 -4.02 22.11
C VAL A 128 6.70 -3.13 22.95
N ALA A 129 7.83 -2.66 22.40
CA ALA A 129 8.77 -1.81 23.13
C ALA A 129 8.11 -0.51 23.64
N ASN A 130 7.32 0.15 22.79
CA ASN A 130 6.59 1.37 23.13
C ASN A 130 5.48 1.09 24.16
N ALA A 131 4.71 0.01 24.00
CA ALA A 131 3.67 -0.38 24.95
C ALA A 131 4.25 -0.76 26.32
N GLU A 132 5.38 -1.45 26.37
CA GLU A 132 6.07 -1.77 27.62
C GLU A 132 6.59 -0.52 28.33
N LYS A 133 7.13 0.43 27.56
CA LYS A 133 7.57 1.72 28.10
C LYS A 133 6.38 2.50 28.66
N ALA A 134 5.25 2.55 27.94
CA ALA A 134 4.02 3.16 28.43
C ALA A 134 3.53 2.50 29.73
N ALA A 135 3.52 1.16 29.81
CA ALA A 135 3.06 0.43 30.98
C ALA A 135 3.97 0.59 32.21
N ARG A 136 5.29 0.74 32.00
CA ARG A 136 6.22 1.09 33.10
C ARG A 136 5.95 2.47 33.69
N MET A 137 5.40 3.39 32.89
CA MET A 137 5.06 4.75 33.32
C MET A 137 3.71 4.80 34.01
N ASP A 138 2.70 4.17 33.42
CA ASP A 138 1.31 4.25 33.87
C ASP A 138 0.65 2.87 33.90
N LEU A 139 1.01 2.09 34.93
CA LEU A 139 0.57 0.70 35.07
C LEU A 139 -0.92 0.58 35.42
N TYR A 140 -1.52 1.61 36.03
CA TYR A 140 -2.92 1.61 36.44
C TYR A 140 -3.87 1.96 35.29
N ASN A 141 -3.34 2.45 34.17
CA ASN A 141 -4.13 2.77 33.00
C ASN A 141 -4.53 1.50 32.24
N HIS A 142 -5.84 1.25 32.22
CA HIS A 142 -6.42 0.08 31.57
C HIS A 142 -6.17 0.06 30.05
N GLU A 143 -6.11 1.21 29.37
CA GLU A 143 -5.84 1.29 27.93
C GLU A 143 -4.41 0.82 27.64
N VAL A 144 -3.45 1.28 28.44
CA VAL A 144 -2.03 0.94 28.31
C VAL A 144 -1.79 -0.54 28.55
N THR A 145 -2.35 -1.10 29.63
CA THR A 145 -2.18 -2.52 29.96
C THR A 145 -2.89 -3.44 28.96
N ALA A 146 -4.08 -3.06 28.48
CA ALA A 146 -4.77 -3.79 27.42
C ALA A 146 -3.98 -3.78 26.11
N LEU A 147 -3.42 -2.63 25.73
CA LEU A 147 -2.58 -2.50 24.53
C LEU A 147 -1.31 -3.34 24.63
N LEU A 148 -0.63 -3.34 25.78
CA LEU A 148 0.56 -4.16 25.98
C LEU A 148 0.26 -5.65 25.83
N ARG A 149 -0.82 -6.13 26.44
CA ARG A 149 -1.25 -7.53 26.30
C ARG A 149 -1.51 -7.88 24.84
N LYS A 150 -2.23 -7.00 24.13
CA LYS A 150 -2.55 -7.15 22.70
C LYS A 150 -1.29 -7.19 21.84
N ALA A 151 -0.38 -6.23 22.04
CA ALA A 151 0.86 -6.10 21.28
C ALA A 151 1.76 -7.32 21.46
N ARG A 152 1.92 -7.82 22.69
CA ARG A 152 2.70 -9.04 22.99
C ARG A 152 2.09 -10.26 22.32
N ALA A 153 0.80 -10.49 22.50
CA ALA A 153 0.11 -11.64 21.89
C ALA A 153 0.26 -11.65 20.36
N VAL A 154 0.05 -10.50 19.70
CA VAL A 154 0.23 -10.37 18.24
C VAL A 154 1.70 -10.61 17.84
N ALA A 155 2.66 -10.05 18.58
CA ALA A 155 4.08 -10.22 18.29
C ALA A 155 4.54 -11.68 18.44
N ASP A 156 4.11 -12.35 19.51
CA ASP A 156 4.43 -13.74 19.82
C ASP A 156 3.77 -14.70 18.82
N ALA A 157 2.50 -14.48 18.48
CA ALA A 157 1.79 -15.20 17.42
C ALA A 157 2.48 -15.04 16.07
N ARG A 158 2.89 -13.82 15.71
CA ARG A 158 3.61 -13.55 14.47
C ARG A 158 4.96 -14.28 14.43
N LYS A 159 5.72 -14.20 15.52
CA LYS A 159 7.05 -14.84 15.63
C LYS A 159 6.93 -16.36 15.53
N THR A 160 6.03 -16.95 16.32
CA THR A 160 5.80 -18.39 16.39
C THR A 160 5.25 -18.93 15.08
N GLY A 161 4.21 -18.31 14.54
CA GLY A 161 3.63 -18.69 13.26
C GLY A 161 4.63 -18.60 12.11
N ASN A 162 5.48 -17.57 12.07
CA ASN A 162 6.54 -17.45 11.05
C ASN A 162 7.59 -18.56 11.17
N ALA A 163 7.98 -18.92 12.39
CA ALA A 163 8.93 -20.01 12.62
C ALA A 163 8.35 -21.37 12.19
N LEU A 164 7.10 -21.64 12.54
CA LEU A 164 6.37 -22.85 12.14
C LEU A 164 6.17 -22.92 10.62
N PHE A 165 5.83 -21.80 9.99
CA PHE A 165 5.69 -21.72 8.53
C PHE A 165 7.00 -22.04 7.81
N LYS A 166 8.13 -21.49 8.30
CA LYS A 166 9.47 -21.81 7.76
C LYS A 166 9.84 -23.28 7.96
N ALA A 167 9.34 -23.92 9.01
CA ALA A 167 9.50 -25.35 9.27
C ALA A 167 8.47 -26.23 8.51
N CYS A 168 7.70 -25.66 7.57
CA CYS A 168 6.63 -26.32 6.82
C CYS A 168 5.50 -26.91 7.69
N LYS A 169 5.37 -26.48 8.95
CA LYS A 169 4.31 -26.89 9.89
C LYS A 169 3.11 -25.96 9.75
N TYR A 170 2.43 -26.07 8.60
CA TYR A 170 1.41 -25.09 8.20
C TYR A 170 0.16 -25.10 9.09
N PHE A 171 -0.25 -26.26 9.60
CA PHE A 171 -1.40 -26.36 10.49
C PHE A 171 -1.13 -25.66 11.83
N GLU A 172 0.01 -25.92 12.43
CA GLU A 172 0.44 -25.29 13.68
C GLU A 172 0.69 -23.79 13.49
N ALA A 173 1.24 -23.38 12.34
CA ALA A 173 1.37 -21.97 12.00
C ALA A 173 0.00 -21.27 11.90
N CYS A 174 -0.99 -21.91 11.27
CA CYS A 174 -2.38 -21.46 11.24
C CYS A 174 -2.93 -21.22 12.65
N THR A 175 -2.73 -22.18 13.55
CA THR A 175 -3.18 -22.10 14.95
C THR A 175 -2.50 -20.94 15.68
N ALA A 176 -1.17 -20.82 15.58
CA ALA A 176 -0.42 -19.74 16.23
C ALA A 176 -0.88 -18.35 15.75
N TYR A 177 -1.12 -18.16 14.45
CA TYR A 177 -1.71 -16.91 13.96
C TYR A 177 -3.14 -16.70 14.45
N GLY A 178 -3.93 -17.76 14.57
CA GLY A 178 -5.28 -17.74 15.16
C GLY A 178 -5.27 -17.21 16.59
N GLU A 179 -4.37 -17.71 17.44
CA GLU A 179 -4.24 -17.25 18.83
C GLU A 179 -3.95 -15.74 18.91
N GLY A 180 -3.10 -15.21 18.03
CA GLY A 180 -2.88 -13.76 17.95
C GLY A 180 -4.12 -12.97 17.50
N LEU A 181 -4.91 -13.55 16.61
CA LEU A 181 -6.17 -12.95 16.12
C LEU A 181 -7.29 -12.99 17.18
N ASP A 182 -7.25 -13.90 18.14
CA ASP A 182 -8.18 -13.88 19.29
C ASP A 182 -7.98 -12.61 20.15
N HIS A 183 -6.76 -12.05 20.14
CA HIS A 183 -6.44 -10.80 20.80
C HIS A 183 -6.58 -9.56 19.89
N ASP A 184 -6.39 -9.73 18.58
CA ASP A 184 -6.53 -8.67 17.58
C ASP A 184 -7.23 -9.17 16.30
N PRO A 185 -8.57 -9.28 16.30
CA PRO A 185 -9.30 -9.84 15.15
C PRO A 185 -9.12 -9.04 13.85
N MET A 186 -8.78 -7.76 13.97
CA MET A 186 -8.59 -6.82 12.86
C MET A 186 -7.11 -6.68 12.48
N ASN A 187 -6.28 -7.69 12.73
CA ASN A 187 -4.89 -7.68 12.33
C ASN A 187 -4.71 -8.21 10.90
N ALA A 188 -4.68 -7.29 9.91
CA ALA A 188 -4.51 -7.64 8.50
C ALA A 188 -3.26 -8.49 8.20
N ILE A 189 -2.19 -8.33 8.98
CA ILE A 189 -0.93 -9.07 8.79
C ILE A 189 -1.07 -10.52 9.25
N LEU A 190 -1.62 -10.76 10.44
CA LEU A 190 -1.87 -12.12 10.91
C LEU A 190 -2.90 -12.84 10.04
N LEU A 191 -3.95 -12.15 9.58
CA LEU A 191 -4.92 -12.69 8.62
C LEU A 191 -4.23 -13.12 7.31
N CYS A 192 -3.41 -12.24 6.72
CA CYS A 192 -2.67 -12.56 5.49
C CYS A 192 -1.68 -13.72 5.67
N ASN A 193 -1.03 -13.81 6.84
CA ASN A 193 -0.11 -14.91 7.15
C ASN A 193 -0.85 -16.23 7.39
N ARG A 194 -2.02 -16.19 8.03
CA ARG A 194 -2.90 -17.36 8.20
C ARG A 194 -3.46 -17.82 6.85
N ALA A 195 -3.85 -16.90 5.98
CA ALA A 195 -4.22 -17.20 4.60
C ALA A 195 -3.11 -17.96 3.86
N ALA A 196 -1.85 -17.54 4.02
CA ALA A 196 -0.69 -18.23 3.43
C ALA A 196 -0.61 -19.71 3.86
N CYS A 197 -0.84 -19.96 5.15
CA CYS A 197 -0.84 -21.31 5.71
C CYS A 197 -2.02 -22.13 5.17
N ARG A 198 -3.23 -21.54 5.12
CA ARG A 198 -4.43 -22.17 4.55
C ARG A 198 -4.24 -22.54 3.07
N SER A 199 -3.64 -21.67 2.27
CA SER A 199 -3.27 -21.96 0.88
C SER A 199 -2.29 -23.15 0.80
N LYS A 200 -1.26 -23.21 1.66
CA LYS A 200 -0.32 -24.36 1.70
C LYS A 200 -0.98 -25.68 2.13
N LEU A 201 -2.09 -25.61 2.87
CA LEU A 201 -2.91 -26.75 3.27
C LEU A 201 -4.00 -27.11 2.23
N GLY A 202 -4.09 -26.40 1.11
CA GLY A 202 -5.14 -26.59 0.11
C GLY A 202 -6.53 -26.09 0.53
N GLN A 203 -6.62 -25.31 1.61
CA GLN A 203 -7.87 -24.74 2.12
C GLN A 203 -8.14 -23.39 1.46
N TRP A 204 -8.37 -23.39 0.15
CA TRP A 204 -8.42 -22.18 -0.68
C TRP A 204 -9.54 -21.23 -0.30
N GLU A 205 -10.75 -21.72 -0.03
CA GLU A 205 -11.89 -20.90 0.41
C GLU A 205 -11.58 -20.16 1.70
N LYS A 206 -11.02 -20.86 2.69
CA LYS A 206 -10.63 -20.25 3.96
C LYS A 206 -9.49 -19.26 3.78
N ALA A 207 -8.60 -19.47 2.82
CA ALA A 207 -7.55 -18.50 2.49
C ALA A 207 -8.17 -17.23 1.88
N VAL A 208 -9.17 -17.36 1.01
CA VAL A 208 -9.93 -16.23 0.44
C VAL A 208 -10.66 -15.46 1.54
N GLU A 209 -11.31 -16.14 2.50
CA GLU A 209 -11.97 -15.50 3.66
C GLU A 209 -11.00 -14.64 4.48
N ASP A 210 -9.83 -15.19 4.83
CA ASP A 210 -8.81 -14.44 5.57
C ASP A 210 -8.26 -13.26 4.75
N CYS A 211 -8.07 -13.43 3.44
CA CYS A 211 -7.63 -12.35 2.57
C CYS A 211 -8.70 -11.25 2.46
N ASN A 212 -9.98 -11.61 2.34
CA ASN A 212 -11.09 -10.66 2.32
C ASN A 212 -11.12 -9.84 3.61
N ALA A 213 -10.99 -10.49 4.76
CA ALA A 213 -10.91 -9.81 6.06
C ALA A 213 -9.68 -8.88 6.12
N ALA A 214 -8.52 -9.34 5.64
CA ALA A 214 -7.32 -8.49 5.60
C ALA A 214 -7.51 -7.26 4.69
N LEU A 215 -8.16 -7.43 3.54
CA LEU A 215 -8.41 -6.37 2.57
C LEU A 215 -9.53 -5.41 2.97
N SER A 216 -10.50 -5.85 3.78
CA SER A 216 -11.46 -4.92 4.39
C SER A 216 -10.81 -3.98 5.41
N ILE A 217 -9.66 -4.37 5.96
CA ILE A 217 -8.88 -3.55 6.91
C ILE A 217 -7.81 -2.74 6.17
N ARG A 218 -7.17 -3.33 5.14
CA ARG A 218 -6.17 -2.65 4.31
C ARG A 218 -6.44 -2.95 2.83
N PRO A 219 -7.24 -2.12 2.14
CA PRO A 219 -7.67 -2.38 0.76
C PRO A 219 -6.52 -2.58 -0.24
N ASN A 220 -5.40 -1.88 -0.03
CA ASN A 220 -4.24 -1.93 -0.93
C ASN A 220 -3.14 -2.90 -0.44
N TYR A 221 -3.46 -3.84 0.46
CA TYR A 221 -2.44 -4.77 0.96
C TYR A 221 -2.07 -5.83 -0.08
N TYR A 222 -1.07 -5.51 -0.90
CA TYR A 222 -0.70 -6.31 -2.08
C TYR A 222 -0.41 -7.80 -1.76
N LYS A 223 0.13 -8.12 -0.58
CA LYS A 223 0.35 -9.52 -0.17
C LYS A 223 -0.95 -10.29 0.03
N ALA A 224 -2.01 -9.64 0.52
CA ALA A 224 -3.32 -10.26 0.66
C ALA A 224 -4.02 -10.37 -0.71
N LEU A 225 -3.90 -9.35 -1.57
CA LEU A 225 -4.39 -9.42 -2.96
C LEU A 225 -3.76 -10.60 -3.72
N LEU A 226 -2.43 -10.73 -3.67
CA LEU A 226 -1.71 -11.81 -4.35
C LEU A 226 -2.18 -13.19 -3.88
N ARG A 227 -2.30 -13.39 -2.56
CA ARG A 227 -2.77 -14.67 -1.99
C ARG A 227 -4.23 -14.98 -2.34
N ARG A 228 -5.08 -13.96 -2.40
CA ARG A 228 -6.46 -14.10 -2.82
C ARG A 228 -6.54 -14.46 -4.30
N ALA A 229 -5.73 -13.82 -5.14
CA ALA A 229 -5.60 -14.14 -6.56
C ALA A 229 -5.17 -15.60 -6.79
N ASP A 230 -4.11 -16.03 -6.09
CA ASP A 230 -3.61 -17.41 -6.14
C ASP A 230 -4.71 -18.41 -5.72
N SER A 231 -5.40 -18.11 -4.62
CA SER A 231 -6.43 -19.00 -4.07
C SER A 231 -7.67 -19.06 -4.97
N ASN A 232 -8.10 -17.94 -5.54
CA ASN A 232 -9.19 -17.89 -6.52
C ASN A 232 -8.81 -18.64 -7.81
N ALA A 233 -7.58 -18.52 -8.29
CA ALA A 233 -7.09 -19.32 -9.42
C ALA A 233 -7.15 -20.83 -9.14
N LYS A 234 -6.83 -21.27 -7.92
CA LYS A 234 -6.97 -22.68 -7.51
C LYS A 234 -8.41 -23.14 -7.39
N LEU A 235 -9.35 -22.21 -7.22
CA LEU A 235 -10.79 -22.44 -7.21
C LEU A 235 -11.44 -22.23 -8.58
N GLU A 236 -10.64 -21.99 -9.63
CA GLU A 236 -11.10 -21.69 -10.99
C GLU A 236 -12.01 -20.45 -11.09
N ARG A 237 -11.92 -19.56 -10.09
CA ARG A 237 -12.56 -18.23 -10.06
C ARG A 237 -11.68 -17.23 -10.80
N TRP A 238 -11.56 -17.44 -12.11
CA TRP A 238 -10.55 -16.79 -12.94
C TRP A 238 -10.77 -15.27 -13.04
N GLU A 239 -12.01 -14.79 -13.08
CA GLU A 239 -12.31 -13.36 -13.19
C GLU A 239 -11.84 -12.59 -11.95
N GLU A 240 -12.16 -13.10 -10.75
CA GLU A 240 -11.73 -12.52 -9.48
C GLU A 240 -10.21 -12.61 -9.30
N SER A 241 -9.59 -13.70 -9.75
CA SER A 241 -8.14 -13.87 -9.74
C SER A 241 -7.44 -12.84 -10.63
N ILE A 242 -7.93 -12.63 -11.86
CA ILE A 242 -7.38 -11.64 -12.80
C ILE A 242 -7.49 -10.23 -12.22
N TRP A 243 -8.63 -9.88 -11.62
CA TRP A 243 -8.80 -8.57 -10.99
C TRP A 243 -7.72 -8.31 -9.94
N ASP A 244 -7.50 -9.26 -9.02
CA ASP A 244 -6.52 -9.12 -7.96
C ASP A 244 -5.08 -9.06 -8.50
N TYR A 245 -4.73 -9.91 -9.47
CA TYR A 245 -3.41 -9.86 -10.11
C TYR A 245 -3.17 -8.55 -10.85
N GLU A 246 -4.18 -7.98 -11.52
CA GLU A 246 -4.06 -6.66 -12.15
C GLU A 246 -3.79 -5.56 -11.11
N ALA A 247 -4.42 -5.64 -9.94
CA ALA A 247 -4.16 -4.71 -8.84
C ALA A 247 -2.72 -4.88 -8.30
N VAL A 248 -2.27 -6.12 -8.06
CA VAL A 248 -0.89 -6.40 -7.61
C VAL A 248 0.15 -5.92 -8.63
N ARG A 249 -0.11 -6.12 -9.93
CA ARG A 249 0.77 -5.67 -11.02
C ARG A 249 0.97 -4.15 -11.02
N ARG A 250 -0.03 -3.36 -10.63
CA ARG A 250 0.13 -1.89 -10.54
C ARG A 250 1.10 -1.50 -9.44
N GLU A 251 1.13 -2.24 -8.34
CA GLU A 251 2.05 -2.04 -7.22
C GLU A 251 3.45 -2.58 -7.51
N VAL A 252 3.54 -3.72 -8.19
CA VAL A 252 4.81 -4.42 -8.48
C VAL A 252 4.92 -4.79 -9.97
N PRO A 253 5.08 -3.79 -10.87
CA PRO A 253 4.98 -4.00 -12.32
C PRO A 253 6.08 -4.88 -12.94
N GLY A 254 7.22 -5.02 -12.25
CA GLY A 254 8.35 -5.83 -12.70
C GLY A 254 8.37 -7.26 -12.16
N ASP A 255 7.36 -7.68 -11.39
CA ASP A 255 7.30 -9.03 -10.84
C ASP A 255 6.88 -10.04 -11.93
N ILE A 256 7.85 -10.85 -12.38
CA ILE A 256 7.65 -11.85 -13.43
C ILE A 256 6.69 -12.95 -12.97
N GLU A 257 6.69 -13.32 -11.68
CA GLU A 257 5.79 -14.36 -11.16
C GLU A 257 4.34 -13.89 -11.20
N VAL A 258 4.09 -12.64 -10.77
CA VAL A 258 2.75 -12.02 -10.86
C VAL A 258 2.30 -11.88 -12.31
N ALA A 259 3.19 -11.41 -13.20
CA ALA A 259 2.87 -11.28 -14.61
C ALA A 259 2.51 -12.63 -15.25
N ARG A 260 3.27 -13.69 -14.91
CA ARG A 260 3.02 -15.04 -15.42
C ARG A 260 1.71 -15.60 -14.88
N ALA A 261 1.46 -15.47 -13.58
CA ALA A 261 0.24 -15.95 -12.96
C ALA A 261 -1.02 -15.24 -13.52
N LEU A 262 -0.93 -13.93 -13.81
CA LEU A 262 -1.98 -13.18 -14.49
C LEU A 262 -2.24 -13.73 -15.90
N PHE A 263 -1.18 -13.96 -16.69
CA PHE A 263 -1.28 -14.52 -18.03
C PHE A 263 -1.92 -15.91 -18.00
N ASP A 264 -1.45 -16.79 -17.10
CA ASP A 264 -1.99 -18.14 -16.94
C ASP A 264 -3.49 -18.11 -16.56
N ALA A 265 -3.90 -17.20 -15.66
CA ALA A 265 -5.30 -17.02 -15.30
C ALA A 265 -6.16 -16.52 -16.47
N GLN A 266 -5.64 -15.59 -17.29
CA GLN A 266 -6.33 -15.11 -18.49
C GLN A 266 -6.49 -16.20 -19.54
N VAL A 267 -5.45 -17.02 -19.76
CA VAL A 267 -5.50 -18.18 -20.65
C VAL A 267 -6.51 -19.21 -20.14
N ALA A 268 -6.52 -19.49 -18.84
CA ALA A 268 -7.48 -20.40 -18.22
C ALA A 268 -8.93 -19.92 -18.35
N LEU A 269 -9.20 -18.62 -18.18
CA LEU A 269 -10.52 -18.04 -18.39
C LEU A 269 -11.01 -18.19 -19.84
N LYS A 270 -10.13 -17.92 -20.82
CA LYS A 270 -10.44 -18.14 -22.23
C LYS A 270 -10.75 -19.61 -22.52
N ARG A 271 -9.95 -20.52 -21.95
CA ARG A 271 -10.18 -21.96 -22.06
C ARG A 271 -11.54 -22.37 -21.49
N SER A 272 -11.90 -21.88 -20.30
CA SER A 272 -13.18 -22.21 -19.66
C SER A 272 -14.39 -21.67 -20.44
N ARG A 273 -14.19 -20.66 -21.30
CA ARG A 273 -15.21 -20.11 -22.21
C ARG A 273 -15.26 -20.80 -23.58
N GLY A 274 -14.36 -21.76 -23.85
CA GLY A 274 -14.28 -22.45 -25.14
C GLY A 274 -13.65 -21.62 -26.26
N GLU A 275 -12.90 -20.56 -25.91
CA GLU A 275 -12.17 -19.74 -26.88
C GLU A 275 -10.90 -20.47 -27.37
N GLU A 276 -10.51 -20.25 -28.63
CA GLU A 276 -9.31 -20.85 -29.22
C GLU A 276 -8.03 -20.23 -28.62
N ILE A 277 -7.03 -21.07 -28.29
CA ILE A 277 -5.83 -20.69 -27.52
C ILE A 277 -4.54 -20.97 -28.30
N SER A 278 -4.59 -20.99 -29.64
CA SER A 278 -3.35 -21.14 -30.41
C SER A 278 -2.40 -19.96 -30.10
N ASN A 279 -1.11 -20.27 -29.96
CA ASN A 279 0.02 -19.34 -29.91
C ASN A 279 -0.02 -18.17 -28.89
N LEU A 280 -0.79 -18.24 -27.80
CA LEU A 280 -0.65 -17.26 -26.71
C LEU A 280 0.72 -17.44 -26.05
N LYS A 281 1.60 -16.44 -26.18
CA LYS A 281 2.93 -16.40 -25.55
C LYS A 281 2.95 -15.44 -24.38
N PHE A 282 3.67 -15.83 -23.33
CA PHE A 282 4.04 -14.94 -22.24
C PHE A 282 5.10 -13.94 -22.73
N GLY A 283 4.98 -12.67 -22.35
CA GLY A 283 5.91 -11.60 -22.72
C GLY A 283 7.30 -11.73 -22.07
N GLY A 284 8.15 -10.73 -22.29
CA GLY A 284 9.52 -10.66 -21.76
C GLY A 284 10.62 -10.65 -22.82
N GLU A 285 10.27 -10.92 -24.07
CA GLU A 285 11.10 -10.67 -25.24
C GLU A 285 10.28 -9.92 -26.31
N VAL A 286 10.97 -9.11 -27.12
CA VAL A 286 10.33 -8.44 -28.25
C VAL A 286 10.12 -9.48 -29.35
N GLU A 287 8.86 -9.75 -29.69
CA GLU A 287 8.52 -10.71 -30.74
C GLU A 287 8.51 -10.02 -32.11
N VAL A 288 9.36 -10.51 -33.02
CA VAL A 288 9.38 -10.05 -34.40
C VAL A 288 8.19 -10.66 -35.15
N VAL A 289 7.39 -9.79 -35.75
CA VAL A 289 6.20 -10.15 -36.52
C VAL A 289 6.58 -10.34 -37.99
N SER A 290 6.32 -11.54 -38.49
CA SER A 290 6.68 -11.99 -39.84
C SER A 290 5.50 -12.23 -40.77
N SER A 291 4.27 -12.23 -40.24
CA SER A 291 3.05 -12.42 -41.03
C SER A 291 1.85 -11.65 -40.45
N ASN A 292 0.84 -11.40 -41.28
CA ASN A 292 -0.41 -10.76 -40.83
C ASN A 292 -1.18 -11.62 -39.81
N ASP A 293 -1.11 -12.95 -39.93
CA ASP A 293 -1.80 -13.84 -39.00
C ASP A 293 -1.14 -13.79 -37.62
N GLN A 294 0.20 -13.83 -37.57
CA GLN A 294 0.96 -13.64 -36.33
C GLN A 294 0.66 -12.28 -35.69
N PHE A 295 0.56 -11.22 -36.50
CA PHE A 295 0.19 -9.89 -36.02
C PHE A 295 -1.18 -9.88 -35.35
N ARG A 296 -2.20 -10.38 -36.06
CA ARG A 296 -3.59 -10.39 -35.57
C ARG A 296 -3.74 -11.22 -34.30
N GLU A 297 -3.05 -12.35 -34.23
CA GLU A 297 -3.06 -13.22 -33.05
C GLU A 297 -2.38 -12.53 -31.86
N ALA A 298 -1.22 -11.91 -32.07
CA ALA A 298 -0.47 -11.25 -31.01
C ALA A 298 -1.19 -10.02 -30.41
N ILE A 299 -1.89 -9.21 -31.23
CA ILE A 299 -2.67 -8.07 -30.72
C ILE A 299 -4.00 -8.46 -30.07
N THR A 300 -4.51 -9.66 -30.37
CA THR A 300 -5.75 -10.21 -29.77
C THR A 300 -5.48 -11.06 -28.51
N ALA A 301 -4.21 -11.33 -28.22
CA ALA A 301 -3.79 -11.93 -26.97
C ALA A 301 -4.29 -11.12 -25.75
N PRO A 302 -4.62 -11.77 -24.62
CA PRO A 302 -5.01 -11.07 -23.41
C PRO A 302 -3.95 -10.08 -22.93
N GLY A 303 -4.39 -8.90 -22.50
CA GLY A 303 -3.51 -7.88 -21.97
C GLY A 303 -3.17 -6.77 -22.96
N LEU A 304 -2.05 -6.10 -22.72
CA LEU A 304 -1.58 -4.97 -23.52
C LEU A 304 -0.54 -5.46 -24.52
N ALA A 305 -0.74 -5.16 -25.81
CA ALA A 305 0.27 -5.32 -26.85
C ALA A 305 0.79 -3.95 -27.33
N VAL A 306 2.10 -3.80 -27.38
CA VAL A 306 2.79 -2.60 -27.85
C VAL A 306 3.55 -2.96 -29.12
N VAL A 307 3.06 -2.46 -30.25
CA VAL A 307 3.64 -2.72 -31.57
C VAL A 307 4.57 -1.58 -31.95
N HIS A 308 5.85 -1.88 -32.10
CA HIS A 308 6.88 -1.01 -32.65
C HIS A 308 7.02 -1.24 -34.15
N PHE A 309 6.55 -0.29 -34.96
CA PHE A 309 6.81 -0.26 -36.40
C PHE A 309 8.17 0.39 -36.65
N SER A 310 9.13 -0.41 -37.11
CA SER A 310 10.53 -0.03 -37.24
C SER A 310 11.02 -0.11 -38.69
N SER A 311 12.13 0.57 -38.99
CA SER A 311 12.86 0.43 -40.25
C SER A 311 14.35 0.43 -39.97
N ARG A 312 15.09 -0.51 -40.57
CA ARG A 312 16.56 -0.59 -40.45
C ARG A 312 17.28 0.64 -41.01
N SER A 313 16.63 1.39 -41.89
CA SER A 313 17.16 2.64 -42.45
C SER A 313 16.96 3.87 -41.55
N SER A 314 16.24 3.74 -40.42
CA SER A 314 15.92 4.87 -39.55
C SER A 314 16.82 4.88 -38.31
N GLU A 315 17.68 5.90 -38.20
CA GLU A 315 18.55 6.10 -37.04
C GLU A 315 17.76 6.20 -35.72
N ARG A 316 16.58 6.83 -35.76
CA ARG A 316 15.68 6.93 -34.59
C ARG A 316 15.19 5.56 -34.13
N CYS A 317 14.96 4.61 -35.04
CA CYS A 317 14.58 3.25 -34.68
C CYS A 317 15.74 2.54 -33.97
N SER A 318 16.97 2.69 -34.48
CA SER A 318 18.18 2.13 -33.84
C SER A 318 18.42 2.70 -32.44
N GLN A 319 18.09 3.97 -32.21
CA GLN A 319 18.22 4.61 -30.90
C GLN A 319 17.16 4.15 -29.89
N ILE A 320 15.92 3.90 -30.32
CA ILE A 320 14.82 3.53 -29.41
C ILE A 320 14.72 2.02 -29.15
N SER A 321 15.19 1.16 -30.07
CA SER A 321 15.05 -0.30 -29.94
C SER A 321 15.66 -0.88 -28.66
N PRO A 322 16.89 -0.50 -28.23
CA PRO A 322 17.45 -0.98 -26.96
C PRO A 322 16.61 -0.57 -25.74
N PHE A 323 15.92 0.57 -25.83
CA PHE A 323 15.00 1.02 -24.79
C PHE A 323 13.71 0.20 -24.78
N VAL A 324 13.20 -0.21 -25.95
CA VAL A 324 12.06 -1.14 -26.05
C VAL A 324 12.41 -2.48 -25.43
N ASP A 325 13.61 -3.02 -25.68
CA ASP A 325 14.10 -4.24 -25.02
C ASP A 325 14.15 -4.10 -23.50
N HIS A 326 14.59 -2.94 -23.01
CA HIS A 326 14.59 -2.64 -21.58
C HIS A 326 13.17 -2.58 -21.00
N LEU A 327 12.23 -1.92 -21.70
CA LEU A 327 10.82 -1.88 -21.31
C LEU A 327 10.19 -3.27 -21.29
N CYS A 328 10.52 -4.12 -22.26
CA CYS A 328 10.03 -5.49 -22.33
C CYS A 328 10.44 -6.30 -21.09
N LYS A 329 11.70 -6.19 -20.67
CA LYS A 329 12.20 -6.81 -19.43
C LYS A 329 11.56 -6.22 -18.18
N ARG A 330 11.27 -4.92 -18.19
CA ARG A 330 10.68 -4.21 -17.04
C ARG A 330 9.18 -4.46 -16.88
N TYR A 331 8.48 -4.72 -17.98
CA TYR A 331 7.03 -4.93 -18.03
C TYR A 331 6.73 -6.26 -18.73
N PRO A 332 7.06 -7.41 -18.11
CA PRO A 332 6.91 -8.73 -18.72
C PRO A 332 5.46 -9.13 -19.02
N SER A 333 4.49 -8.43 -18.41
CA SER A 333 3.06 -8.60 -18.68
C SER A 333 2.56 -7.91 -19.96
N VAL A 334 3.43 -7.16 -20.66
CA VAL A 334 3.11 -6.43 -21.88
C VAL A 334 3.78 -7.14 -23.05
N ASN A 335 3.00 -7.40 -24.10
CA ASN A 335 3.50 -8.05 -25.31
C ASN A 335 4.13 -7.00 -26.22
N PHE A 336 5.46 -6.97 -26.31
CA PHE A 336 6.17 -6.08 -27.22
C PHE A 336 6.38 -6.77 -28.56
N LEU A 337 5.92 -6.14 -29.63
CA LEU A 337 5.95 -6.67 -30.99
C LEU A 337 6.78 -5.73 -31.87
N GLU A 338 7.65 -6.26 -32.71
CA GLU A 338 8.37 -5.49 -33.71
C GLU A 338 7.89 -5.85 -35.13
N VAL A 339 7.51 -4.82 -35.89
CA VAL A 339 7.08 -4.96 -37.29
C VAL A 339 8.03 -4.14 -38.18
N GLY A 340 8.88 -4.84 -38.92
CA GLY A 340 9.72 -4.21 -39.95
C GLY A 340 8.86 -3.72 -41.13
N VAL A 341 8.75 -2.40 -41.31
CA VAL A 341 7.87 -1.79 -42.33
C VAL A 341 8.29 -2.15 -43.77
N GLN A 342 9.59 -2.39 -43.99
CA GLN A 342 10.12 -2.79 -45.29
C GLN A 342 9.81 -4.26 -45.63
N GLU A 343 9.83 -5.12 -44.61
CA GLU A 343 9.59 -6.56 -44.74
C GLU A 343 8.08 -6.87 -44.80
N ASN A 344 7.26 -6.03 -44.15
CA ASN A 344 5.80 -6.20 -44.03
C ASN A 344 5.01 -4.98 -44.58
N LEU A 345 5.26 -4.60 -45.84
CA LEU A 345 4.67 -3.42 -46.49
C LEU A 345 3.13 -3.40 -46.49
N TYR A 346 2.49 -4.56 -46.67
CA TYR A 346 1.02 -4.65 -46.65
C TYR A 346 0.46 -4.33 -45.27
N LEU A 347 1.05 -4.91 -44.22
CA LEU A 347 0.64 -4.70 -42.83
C LEU A 347 0.84 -3.24 -42.40
N ALA A 348 1.98 -2.65 -42.76
CA ALA A 348 2.24 -1.23 -42.47
C ALA A 348 1.22 -0.31 -43.17
N LYS A 349 0.81 -0.64 -44.40
CA LYS A 349 -0.24 0.11 -45.12
C LYS A 349 -1.63 -0.09 -44.52
N SER A 350 -2.01 -1.32 -44.16
CA SER A 350 -3.31 -1.57 -43.51
C SER A 350 -3.40 -0.86 -42.17
N GLU A 351 -2.28 -0.77 -41.46
CA GLU A 351 -2.13 0.00 -40.24
C GLU A 351 -1.87 1.50 -40.49
N SER A 352 -1.93 2.01 -41.72
CA SER A 352 -1.75 3.46 -41.99
C SER A 352 -0.44 4.06 -41.43
N VAL A 353 0.63 3.27 -41.36
CA VAL A 353 1.94 3.71 -40.85
C VAL A 353 2.68 4.48 -41.94
N SER A 354 2.78 5.80 -41.77
CA SER A 354 3.46 6.70 -42.70
C SER A 354 4.85 7.15 -42.22
N CYS A 355 5.15 6.99 -40.94
CA CYS A 355 6.38 7.44 -40.28
C CYS A 355 6.90 6.35 -39.34
N VAL A 356 8.22 6.31 -39.12
CA VAL A 356 8.88 5.39 -38.17
C VAL A 356 9.89 6.14 -37.29
N PRO A 357 10.06 5.79 -36.01
CA PRO A 357 9.35 4.71 -35.31
C PRO A 357 7.91 5.13 -34.95
N THR A 358 6.95 4.25 -35.16
CA THR A 358 5.55 4.44 -34.73
C THR A 358 5.18 3.34 -33.76
N PHE A 359 4.58 3.70 -32.62
CA PHE A 359 4.12 2.77 -31.60
C PHE A 359 2.61 2.74 -31.57
N LYS A 360 2.04 1.54 -31.59
CA LYS A 360 0.60 1.33 -31.45
C LYS A 360 0.30 0.41 -30.28
N PHE A 361 -0.70 0.78 -29.51
CA PHE A 361 -1.13 0.07 -28.32
C PHE A 361 -2.45 -0.61 -28.62
N TYR A 362 -2.52 -1.91 -28.38
CA TYR A 362 -3.71 -2.73 -28.53
C TYR A 362 -4.05 -3.38 -27.20
N LYS A 363 -5.34 -3.44 -26.88
CA LYS A 363 -5.84 -4.19 -25.73
C LYS A 363 -6.96 -5.11 -26.22
N ASN A 364 -6.76 -6.42 -26.08
CA ASN A 364 -7.71 -7.44 -26.51
C ASN A 364 -8.21 -7.22 -27.96
N GLY A 365 -7.29 -6.96 -28.89
CA GLY A 365 -7.58 -6.74 -30.32
C GLY A 365 -8.02 -5.32 -30.70
N SER A 366 -8.34 -4.45 -29.73
CA SER A 366 -8.76 -3.07 -30.01
C SER A 366 -7.59 -2.10 -29.90
N LYS A 367 -7.38 -1.26 -30.92
CA LYS A 367 -6.37 -0.18 -30.87
C LYS A 367 -6.82 0.90 -29.89
N ILE A 368 -6.02 1.15 -28.86
CA ILE A 368 -6.33 2.12 -27.81
C ILE A 368 -5.51 3.41 -27.92
N LYS A 369 -4.30 3.35 -28.50
CA LYS A 369 -3.42 4.52 -28.65
C LYS A 369 -2.43 4.34 -29.79
N GLU A 370 -2.01 5.46 -30.35
CA GLU A 370 -0.96 5.54 -31.37
C GLU A 370 -0.04 6.73 -31.03
N ILE A 371 1.26 6.53 -31.15
CA ILE A 371 2.27 7.55 -30.88
C ILE A 371 3.35 7.48 -31.95
N ILE A 372 3.57 8.60 -32.63
CA ILE A 372 4.53 8.72 -33.72
C ILE A 372 5.80 9.37 -33.19
N ALA A 373 6.96 8.73 -33.42
CA ALA A 373 8.28 9.17 -32.99
C ALA A 373 8.35 9.65 -31.52
N PRO A 374 7.95 8.82 -30.53
CA PRO A 374 7.96 9.22 -29.14
C PRO A 374 9.37 9.42 -28.58
N SER A 375 9.48 10.26 -27.55
CA SER A 375 10.63 10.19 -26.63
C SER A 375 10.53 8.93 -25.77
N GLN A 376 11.67 8.46 -25.24
CA GLN A 376 11.71 7.31 -24.32
C GLN A 376 10.74 7.48 -23.14
N GLN A 377 10.70 8.68 -22.55
CA GLN A 377 9.82 8.99 -21.43
C GLN A 377 8.33 8.98 -21.81
N ALA A 378 7.98 9.47 -23.01
CA ALA A 378 6.58 9.44 -23.49
C ALA A 378 6.10 8.00 -23.74
N LEU A 379 7.00 7.13 -24.21
CA LEU A 379 6.72 5.72 -24.41
C LEU A 379 6.52 5.00 -23.06
N GLU A 380 7.45 5.14 -22.12
CA GLU A 380 7.36 4.51 -20.79
C GLU A 380 6.12 4.97 -20.03
N ASN A 381 5.80 6.27 -20.04
CA ASN A 381 4.58 6.78 -19.41
C ASN A 381 3.31 6.18 -20.02
N SER A 382 3.31 5.90 -21.32
CA SER A 382 2.17 5.27 -21.99
C SER A 382 2.06 3.78 -21.65
N VAL A 383 3.19 3.05 -21.60
CA VAL A 383 3.22 1.65 -21.15
C VAL A 383 2.80 1.52 -19.69
N LYS A 384 3.19 2.46 -18.82
CA LYS A 384 2.81 2.45 -17.42
C LYS A 384 1.32 2.75 -17.19
N HIS A 385 0.71 3.52 -18.09
CA HIS A 385 -0.67 3.97 -17.94
C HIS A 385 -1.70 2.90 -18.31
N TYR A 386 -1.41 2.07 -19.32
CA TYR A 386 -2.33 1.05 -19.85
C TYR A 386 -1.96 -0.35 -19.38
#